data_AF-A0A177YH29-F1
#
_entry.id   AF-A0A177YH29-F1
#
_cell.length_a   1.000
_cell.length_b   1.000
_cell.length_c   1.000
_cell.angle_alpha   90.00
_cell.angle_beta   90.00
_cell.angle_gamma   90.00
#
_symmetry.space_group_name_H-M   'P 1'
#
loop_
_entity.id
_entity.type
_entity.pdbx_description
1 polymer ?
#
loop_
_entity_poly.entity_id
_entity_poly.type
_entity_poly.pdbx_seq_one_letter_code
_entity_poly.pdbx_strand_id
1 'polypeptide(L)'
;MLDDGHDIDAGDTAWRRRGGDASDQSLIAAAVLGDRQAFEAIVMRYGPDMYRFTRNLLSDSGAAEEVVQDAFVAAWKGLENFRGASSLRTWLFSLVSHKVVDHRRRRAISPAEDWVFERADHDPSGDPERQAASSGFMAALDAALSELPYRQRSAWLLREVEGMTHVEIGQIMSMSPGAVRGQLQRARTTLSARMSTWR
;
A
#
# COMPACT_ATOMS: atom_id res chain seq x y z
N MET A 1 11.13 28.62 -46.56
CA MET A 1 12.15 28.14 -45.61
C MET A 1 11.93 28.95 -44.35
N LEU A 2 10.95 28.54 -43.54
CA LEU A 2 10.64 29.17 -42.27
C LEU A 2 11.05 28.20 -41.17
N ASP A 3 11.88 28.76 -40.30
CA ASP A 3 12.14 28.40 -38.92
C ASP A 3 10.84 28.06 -38.18
N ASP A 4 10.87 26.99 -37.38
CA ASP A 4 9.95 26.77 -36.27
C ASP A 4 10.70 25.91 -35.24
N GLY A 5 11.49 26.60 -34.41
CA GLY A 5 12.01 26.08 -33.17
C GLY A 5 10.86 25.59 -32.28
N HIS A 6 10.75 24.27 -32.14
CA HIS A 6 9.90 23.65 -31.13
C HIS A 6 10.57 23.82 -29.77
N ASP A 7 10.21 24.92 -29.09
CA ASP A 7 10.54 25.22 -27.70
C ASP A 7 9.81 24.20 -26.79
N ILE A 8 10.39 23.01 -26.67
CA ILE A 8 9.91 21.98 -25.73
C ILE A 8 10.33 22.40 -24.31
N ASP A 9 9.42 23.11 -23.67
CA ASP A 9 8.97 22.85 -22.30
C ASP A 9 10.05 22.81 -21.21
N ALA A 10 10.70 23.95 -20.98
CA ALA A 10 11.43 24.22 -19.75
C ALA A 10 10.52 24.25 -18.49
N GLY A 11 9.19 24.27 -18.67
CA GLY A 11 8.19 24.22 -17.61
C GLY A 11 8.04 22.82 -17.00
N ASP A 12 8.01 21.77 -17.83
CA ASP A 12 7.77 20.37 -17.44
C ASP A 12 8.79 19.82 -16.42
N THR A 13 10.04 20.26 -16.52
CA THR A 13 11.12 19.81 -15.63
C THR A 13 11.24 20.61 -14.34
N ALA A 14 10.65 21.81 -14.27
CA ALA A 14 10.73 22.69 -13.12
C ALA A 14 9.67 22.38 -12.05
N TRP A 15 8.55 21.75 -12.42
CA TRP A 15 7.54 21.29 -11.47
C TRP A 15 7.74 19.83 -11.06
N ARG A 16 8.26 18.92 -11.91
CA ARG A 16 8.61 17.55 -11.46
C ARG A 16 9.60 17.56 -10.29
N ARG A 17 10.53 18.53 -10.26
CA ARG A 17 11.42 18.77 -9.11
C ARG A 17 10.72 19.46 -7.92
N ARG A 18 9.72 20.32 -8.16
CA ARG A 18 8.96 21.02 -7.09
C ARG A 18 7.81 20.20 -6.49
N GLY A 19 7.24 19.24 -7.21
CA GLY A 19 6.19 18.35 -6.73
C GLY A 19 6.68 17.38 -5.65
N GLY A 20 7.98 17.06 -5.67
CA GLY A 20 8.65 16.35 -4.58
C GLY A 20 8.62 17.12 -3.25
N ASP A 21 8.77 18.45 -3.29
CA ASP A 21 8.86 19.34 -2.12
C ASP A 21 7.53 19.99 -1.71
N ALA A 22 6.51 19.95 -2.58
CA ALA A 22 5.21 20.54 -2.29
C ALA A 22 4.54 19.84 -1.09
N SER A 23 4.01 20.63 -0.14
CA SER A 23 3.29 20.06 1.00
C SER A 23 2.05 19.29 0.53
N ASP A 24 1.66 18.24 1.27
CA ASP A 24 0.42 17.51 0.99
C ASP A 24 -0.79 18.45 0.90
N GLN A 25 -0.85 19.47 1.77
CA GLN A 25 -1.95 20.43 1.79
C GLN A 25 -2.03 21.24 0.50
N SER A 26 -0.88 21.65 -0.06
CA SER A 26 -0.81 22.36 -1.33
C SER A 26 -1.24 21.46 -2.50
N LEU A 27 -0.78 20.21 -2.51
CA LEU A 27 -1.15 19.24 -3.54
C LEU A 27 -2.65 18.91 -3.49
N ILE A 28 -3.21 18.73 -2.29
CA ILE A 28 -4.65 18.52 -2.10
C ILE A 28 -5.43 19.71 -2.63
N ALA A 29 -5.08 20.93 -2.24
CA ALA A 29 -5.81 22.13 -2.65
C ALA A 29 -5.84 22.30 -4.19
N ALA A 30 -4.71 22.06 -4.86
CA ALA A 30 -4.63 22.11 -6.31
C ALA A 30 -5.42 20.97 -6.98
N ALA A 31 -5.28 19.73 -6.49
CA ALA A 31 -5.99 18.57 -7.03
C ALA A 31 -7.53 18.69 -6.88
N VAL A 32 -8.02 19.27 -5.78
CA VAL A 32 -9.46 19.57 -5.58
C VAL A 32 -9.98 20.57 -6.63
N LEU A 33 -9.13 21.47 -7.13
CA LEU A 33 -9.47 22.39 -8.24
C LEU A 33 -9.33 21.74 -9.62
N GLY A 34 -9.06 20.43 -9.69
CA GLY A 34 -8.93 19.68 -10.94
C GLY A 34 -7.52 19.62 -11.52
N ASP A 35 -6.50 20.09 -10.79
CA ASP A 35 -5.10 19.97 -11.23
C ASP A 35 -4.65 18.50 -11.23
N ARG A 36 -4.52 17.94 -12.44
CA ARG A 36 -4.10 16.57 -12.66
C ARG A 36 -2.64 16.33 -12.29
N GLN A 37 -1.75 17.32 -12.47
CA GLN A 37 -0.33 17.19 -12.15
C GLN A 37 -0.13 17.17 -10.63
N ALA A 38 -0.92 17.95 -9.89
CA ALA A 38 -0.89 17.91 -8.43
C ALA A 38 -1.29 16.52 -7.89
N PHE A 39 -2.29 15.88 -8.49
CA PHE A 39 -2.67 14.52 -8.10
C PHE A 39 -1.68 13.47 -8.58
N GLU A 40 -1.06 13.63 -9.75
CA GLU A 40 0.05 12.78 -10.19
C GLU A 40 1.21 12.82 -9.18
N ALA A 41 1.54 13.99 -8.63
CA ALA A 41 2.54 14.10 -7.56
C ALA A 41 2.14 13.31 -6.29
N ILE A 42 0.85 13.29 -5.92
CA ILE A 42 0.33 12.46 -4.83
C ILE A 42 0.52 10.97 -5.15
N VAL A 43 0.19 10.55 -6.38
CA VAL A 43 0.36 9.16 -6.84
C VAL A 43 1.83 8.75 -6.80
N MET A 44 2.72 9.58 -7.31
CA MET A 44 4.17 9.31 -7.30
C MET A 44 4.74 9.23 -5.89
N ARG A 45 4.24 10.06 -4.97
CA ARG A 45 4.69 10.09 -3.57
C ARG A 45 4.25 8.87 -2.77
N TYR A 46 3.01 8.40 -2.94
CA TYR A 46 2.44 7.35 -2.08
C TYR A 46 2.25 5.99 -2.75
N GLY A 47 2.21 5.96 -4.09
CA GLY A 47 1.97 4.75 -4.88
C GLY A 47 2.94 3.61 -4.59
N PRO A 48 4.27 3.84 -4.52
CA PRO A 48 5.22 2.76 -4.23
C PRO A 48 4.97 2.06 -2.89
N ASP A 49 4.64 2.82 -1.84
CA ASP A 49 4.35 2.27 -0.51
C ASP A 49 3.00 1.55 -0.48
N MET A 50 1.97 2.14 -1.08
CA MET A 50 0.65 1.50 -1.21
C MET A 50 0.73 0.18 -1.99
N TYR A 51 1.50 0.15 -3.08
CA TYR A 51 1.71 -1.05 -3.90
C TYR A 51 2.47 -2.13 -3.12
N ARG A 52 3.58 -1.77 -2.47
CA ARG A 52 4.33 -2.70 -1.63
C ARG A 52 3.46 -3.28 -0.52
N PHE A 53 2.71 -2.44 0.20
CA PHE A 53 1.78 -2.89 1.23
C PHE A 53 0.73 -3.86 0.68
N THR A 54 0.12 -3.53 -0.47
CA THR A 54 -0.92 -4.35 -1.09
C THR A 54 -0.38 -5.69 -1.60
N ARG A 55 0.81 -5.70 -2.22
CA ARG A 55 1.48 -6.93 -2.67
C ARG A 55 1.81 -7.90 -1.53
N ASN A 56 2.15 -7.38 -0.35
CA ASN A 56 2.37 -8.24 0.81
C ASN A 56 1.06 -8.83 1.39
N LEU A 57 -0.10 -8.31 0.96
CA LEU A 57 -1.42 -8.78 1.38
C LEU A 57 -2.12 -9.65 0.34
N LEU A 58 -1.81 -9.47 -0.94
CA LEU A 58 -2.41 -10.17 -2.08
C LEU A 58 -1.32 -10.95 -2.83
N SER A 59 -1.51 -12.26 -3.01
CA SER A 59 -0.57 -13.12 -3.75
C SER A 59 -0.43 -12.76 -5.23
N ASP A 60 -1.47 -12.17 -5.83
CA ASP A 60 -1.51 -11.82 -7.25
C ASP A 60 -1.05 -10.36 -7.45
N SER A 61 0.04 -10.18 -8.21
CA SER A 61 0.58 -8.87 -8.54
C SER A 61 -0.36 -8.01 -9.37
N GLY A 62 -1.18 -8.63 -10.25
CA GLY A 62 -2.18 -7.92 -11.03
C GLY A 62 -3.30 -7.39 -10.15
N ALA A 63 -3.77 -8.21 -9.20
CA ALA A 63 -4.75 -7.77 -8.19
C ALA A 63 -4.22 -6.63 -7.30
N ALA A 64 -2.94 -6.65 -6.96
CA ALA A 64 -2.34 -5.58 -6.17
C ALA A 64 -2.31 -4.24 -6.92
N GLU A 65 -1.97 -4.26 -8.21
CA GLU A 65 -2.00 -3.06 -9.05
C GLU A 65 -3.42 -2.53 -9.21
N GLU A 66 -4.39 -3.39 -9.53
CA GLU A 66 -5.81 -3.03 -9.66
C GLU A 66 -6.31 -2.35 -8.38
N VAL A 67 -6.04 -2.93 -7.21
CA VAL A 67 -6.47 -2.38 -5.91
C VAL A 67 -5.91 -0.98 -5.66
N VAL A 68 -4.63 -0.76 -5.97
CA VAL A 68 -4.00 0.56 -5.79
C VAL A 68 -4.56 1.58 -6.77
N GLN A 69 -4.76 1.20 -8.03
CA GLN A 69 -5.40 2.06 -9.03
C GLN A 69 -6.82 2.44 -8.59
N ASP A 70 -7.62 1.47 -8.16
CA ASP A 70 -8.97 1.68 -7.63
C ASP A 70 -8.99 2.62 -6.41
N ALA A 71 -7.98 2.49 -5.53
CA ALA A 71 -7.83 3.35 -4.37
C ALA A 71 -7.51 4.79 -4.78
N PHE A 72 -6.65 5.00 -5.79
CA PHE A 72 -6.38 6.35 -6.32
C PHE A 72 -7.58 6.93 -7.07
N VAL A 73 -8.34 6.13 -7.82
CA VAL A 73 -9.60 6.60 -8.44
C VAL A 73 -10.60 7.03 -7.38
N ALA A 74 -10.72 6.26 -6.28
CA ALA A 74 -11.55 6.64 -5.14
C ALA A 74 -11.02 7.90 -4.44
N ALA A 75 -9.70 8.03 -4.31
CA ALA A 75 -9.08 9.21 -3.73
C ALA A 75 -9.36 10.47 -4.57
N TRP A 76 -9.17 10.42 -5.90
CA TRP A 76 -9.47 11.54 -6.80
C TRP A 76 -10.92 12.01 -6.66
N LYS A 77 -11.88 11.08 -6.65
CA LYS A 77 -13.32 11.39 -6.50
C LYS A 77 -13.68 11.88 -5.09
N GLY A 78 -12.94 11.43 -4.08
CA GLY A 78 -13.24 11.72 -2.66
C GLY A 78 -12.43 12.87 -2.08
N LEU A 79 -11.46 13.43 -2.81
CA LEU A 79 -10.47 14.36 -2.26
C LEU A 79 -11.11 15.67 -1.77
N GLU A 80 -12.15 16.15 -2.44
CA GLU A 80 -12.95 17.31 -2.02
C GLU A 80 -13.58 17.13 -0.62
N ASN A 81 -13.82 15.88 -0.21
CA ASN A 81 -14.42 15.53 1.07
C ASN A 81 -13.37 15.24 2.15
N PHE A 82 -12.07 15.33 1.83
CA PHE A 82 -11.00 15.10 2.78
C PHE A 82 -10.88 16.28 3.76
N ARG A 83 -11.36 16.08 4.99
CA ARG A 83 -11.41 17.13 6.04
C ARG A 83 -10.14 17.25 6.89
N GLY A 84 -9.05 16.56 6.54
CA GLY A 84 -7.80 16.62 7.32
C GLY A 84 -7.88 15.98 8.72
N ALA A 85 -8.85 15.09 8.97
CA ALA A 85 -8.97 14.37 10.25
C ALA A 85 -7.86 13.32 10.49
N SER A 86 -7.05 13.05 9.46
CA SER A 86 -5.83 12.24 9.49
C SER A 86 -4.85 12.82 8.46
N SER A 87 -3.62 12.34 8.40
CA SER A 87 -2.72 12.68 7.30
C SER A 87 -3.25 12.14 5.96
N LEU A 88 -2.81 12.74 4.85
CA LEU A 88 -3.14 12.24 3.52
C LEU A 88 -2.72 10.77 3.35
N ARG A 89 -1.52 10.43 3.82
CA ARG A 89 -1.00 9.05 3.84
C ARG A 89 -1.95 8.09 4.55
N THR A 90 -2.37 8.41 5.78
CA THR A 90 -3.27 7.54 6.56
C THR A 90 -4.62 7.37 5.86
N TRP A 91 -5.16 8.43 5.25
CA TRP A 91 -6.40 8.36 4.50
C TRP A 91 -6.27 7.49 3.24
N LEU A 92 -5.20 7.64 2.46
CA LEU A 92 -4.93 6.80 1.28
C LEU A 92 -4.81 5.31 1.65
N PHE A 93 -4.09 4.98 2.72
CA PHE A 93 -3.98 3.60 3.19
C PHE A 93 -5.31 3.04 3.71
N SER A 94 -6.21 3.89 4.23
CA SER A 94 -7.57 3.45 4.60
C SER A 94 -8.38 3.03 3.37
N LEU A 95 -8.24 3.76 2.25
CA LEU A 95 -8.88 3.40 0.98
C LEU A 95 -8.33 2.07 0.45
N VAL A 96 -7.01 1.88 0.46
CA VAL A 96 -6.36 0.61 0.08
C VAL A 96 -6.85 -0.53 0.96
N SER A 97 -6.85 -0.36 2.28
CA SER A 97 -7.30 -1.37 3.25
C SER A 97 -8.75 -1.81 2.97
N HIS A 98 -9.66 -0.87 2.69
CA HIS A 98 -11.04 -1.20 2.30
C HIS A 98 -11.10 -1.98 0.99
N LYS A 99 -10.35 -1.54 -0.03
CA LYS A 99 -10.31 -2.21 -1.34
C LYS A 99 -9.74 -3.62 -1.29
N VAL A 100 -8.72 -3.87 -0.46
CA VAL A 100 -8.20 -5.22 -0.21
C VAL A 100 -9.26 -6.10 0.45
N VAL A 101 -9.98 -5.60 1.45
CA VAL A 101 -11.07 -6.36 2.09
C VAL A 101 -12.19 -6.68 1.09
N ASP A 102 -12.58 -5.71 0.26
CA ASP A 102 -13.60 -5.91 -0.78
C ASP A 102 -13.15 -6.92 -1.84
N HIS A 103 -11.88 -6.87 -2.27
CA HIS A 103 -11.30 -7.84 -3.20
C HIS A 103 -11.34 -9.26 -2.62
N ARG A 104 -10.88 -9.43 -1.37
CA ARG A 104 -10.89 -10.74 -0.69
C ARG A 104 -12.30 -11.27 -0.46
N ARG A 105 -13.27 -10.41 -0.15
CA ARG A 105 -14.69 -10.80 -0.01
C ARG A 105 -15.27 -11.28 -1.34
N ARG A 106 -14.98 -10.60 -2.46
CA ARG A 106 -15.44 -11.00 -3.79
C ARG A 106 -14.86 -12.36 -4.20
N ARG A 107 -13.56 -12.59 -3.94
CA ARG A 107 -12.89 -13.87 -4.19
C ARG A 107 -13.54 -15.01 -3.40
N ALA A 108 -13.84 -14.79 -2.11
CA ALA A 108 -14.47 -15.79 -1.24
C ALA A 108 -15.93 -16.13 -1.61
N ILE A 109 -16.64 -15.26 -2.35
CA ILE A 109 -18.03 -15.49 -2.77
C ILE A 109 -18.11 -16.21 -4.13
N SER A 110 -17.04 -16.21 -4.93
CA SER A 110 -16.99 -16.96 -6.18
C SER A 110 -16.79 -18.45 -5.87
N PRO A 111 -17.74 -19.35 -6.18
CA PRO A 111 -17.57 -20.77 -5.92
C PRO A 111 -16.68 -21.37 -7.02
N ALA A 112 -15.37 -21.26 -6.81
CA ALA A 112 -14.38 -22.10 -7.44
C ALA A 112 -13.47 -22.62 -6.32
N GLU A 113 -13.78 -23.84 -5.88
CA GLU A 113 -12.90 -24.82 -5.23
C GLU A 113 -12.28 -24.46 -3.86
N ASP A 114 -12.78 -25.18 -2.85
CA ASP A 114 -12.18 -25.52 -1.55
C ASP A 114 -11.77 -24.41 -0.56
N TRP A 115 -12.55 -24.38 0.52
CA TRP A 115 -12.23 -23.76 1.79
C TRP A 115 -11.01 -24.41 2.42
N VAL A 116 -9.86 -23.85 2.14
CA VAL A 116 -8.68 -23.89 3.01
C VAL A 116 -8.36 -22.43 3.32
N PHE A 117 -7.94 -22.13 4.54
CA PHE A 117 -7.30 -20.86 4.86
C PHE A 117 -6.37 -20.52 3.70
N GLU A 118 -6.71 -19.50 2.91
CA GLU A 118 -5.93 -19.15 1.72
C GLU A 118 -4.54 -18.78 2.24
N ARG A 119 -3.66 -19.79 2.22
CA ARG A 119 -2.23 -19.65 2.30
C ARG A 119 -1.99 -18.73 1.13
N ALA A 120 -1.64 -17.48 1.44
CA ALA A 120 -1.19 -16.60 0.41
C ALA A 120 0.06 -17.30 -0.12
N ASP A 121 -0.08 -18.04 -1.23
CA ASP A 121 1.06 -18.52 -2.00
C ASP A 121 1.70 -17.25 -2.53
N HIS A 122 2.51 -16.64 -1.68
CA HIS A 122 3.36 -15.54 -2.05
C HIS A 122 4.37 -16.17 -2.97
N ASP A 123 4.22 -15.94 -4.27
CA ASP A 123 5.24 -16.30 -5.23
C ASP A 123 6.44 -15.36 -5.01
N PRO A 124 7.56 -15.85 -4.46
CA PRO A 124 8.74 -15.02 -4.26
C PRO A 124 9.45 -14.71 -5.58
N SER A 125 8.92 -15.12 -6.74
CA SER A 125 9.51 -14.93 -8.08
C SER A 125 9.31 -13.53 -8.68
N GLY A 126 9.13 -12.51 -7.84
CA GLY A 126 9.27 -11.12 -8.27
C GLY A 126 10.75 -10.73 -8.37
N ASP A 127 11.35 -10.96 -9.55
CA ASP A 127 12.66 -10.46 -10.03
C ASP A 127 13.90 -11.38 -9.79
N PRO A 128 14.36 -12.13 -10.82
CA PRO A 128 15.48 -13.09 -10.73
C PRO A 128 16.82 -12.50 -10.26
N GLU A 129 17.05 -11.19 -10.43
CA GLU A 129 18.33 -10.55 -10.06
C GLU A 129 18.49 -10.35 -8.55
N ARG A 130 17.42 -10.38 -7.74
CA ARG A 130 17.50 -10.18 -6.27
C ARG A 130 17.79 -11.44 -5.46
N GLN A 131 17.77 -12.62 -6.07
CA GLN A 131 17.63 -13.90 -5.35
C GLN A 131 18.94 -14.60 -4.91
N ALA A 132 20.13 -14.11 -5.27
CA ALA A 132 21.31 -14.97 -5.22
C ALA A 132 22.13 -14.98 -3.91
N ALA A 133 21.97 -14.07 -2.94
CA ALA A 133 22.85 -14.09 -1.74
C ALA A 133 22.28 -13.59 -0.39
N SER A 134 21.07 -13.01 -0.35
CA SER A 134 20.38 -12.55 0.88
C SER A 134 19.10 -13.37 1.18
N SER A 135 19.00 -14.55 0.56
CA SER A 135 17.74 -15.14 0.11
C SER A 135 17.01 -16.05 1.12
N GLY A 136 17.72 -16.68 2.06
CA GLY A 136 17.09 -17.63 3.00
C GLY A 136 16.20 -16.96 4.05
N PHE A 137 16.71 -15.94 4.74
CA PHE A 137 15.98 -15.26 5.81
C PHE A 137 14.76 -14.50 5.29
N MET A 138 14.91 -13.74 4.20
CA MET A 138 13.81 -12.97 3.62
C MET A 138 12.72 -13.88 3.07
N ALA A 139 13.07 -14.99 2.41
CA ALA A 139 12.09 -15.99 1.98
C ALA A 139 11.38 -16.66 3.18
N ALA A 140 12.12 -16.95 4.26
CA ALA A 140 11.53 -17.50 5.48
C ALA A 140 10.58 -16.52 6.18
N LEU A 141 10.95 -15.24 6.25
CA LEU A 141 10.12 -14.18 6.82
C LEU A 141 8.84 -14.00 6.01
N ASP A 142 8.98 -13.96 4.68
CA ASP A 142 7.85 -13.85 3.76
C ASP A 142 6.88 -15.04 3.91
N ALA A 143 7.41 -16.27 3.94
CA ALA A 143 6.60 -17.47 4.22
C ALA A 143 5.94 -17.43 5.61
N ALA A 144 6.61 -16.90 6.63
CA ALA A 144 6.03 -16.76 7.97
C ALA A 144 4.93 -15.69 8.01
N LEU A 145 5.11 -14.59 7.28
CA LEU A 145 4.08 -13.55 7.13
C LEU A 145 2.87 -14.09 6.37
N SER A 146 3.09 -14.94 5.36
CA SER A 146 2.01 -15.53 4.54
C SER A 146 1.08 -16.48 5.31
N GLU A 147 1.50 -16.96 6.48
CA GLU A 147 0.66 -17.75 7.40
C GLU A 147 -0.17 -16.89 8.36
N LEU A 148 0.14 -15.60 8.51
CA LEU A 148 -0.60 -14.73 9.41
C LEU A 148 -2.02 -14.47 8.87
N PRO A 149 -3.05 -14.49 9.75
CA PRO A 149 -4.36 -13.96 9.40
C PRO A 149 -4.25 -12.52 8.92
N TYR A 150 -5.05 -12.13 7.92
CA TYR A 150 -5.04 -10.80 7.30
C TYR A 150 -4.88 -9.65 8.30
N ARG A 151 -5.73 -9.59 9.34
CA ARG A 151 -5.68 -8.49 10.31
C ARG A 151 -4.36 -8.44 11.11
N GLN A 152 -3.69 -9.58 11.32
CA GLN A 152 -2.38 -9.63 11.96
C GLN A 152 -1.29 -9.17 10.99
N ARG A 153 -1.31 -9.68 9.76
CA ARG A 153 -0.35 -9.30 8.71
C ARG A 153 -0.44 -7.81 8.38
N SER A 154 -1.64 -7.29 8.10
CA SER A 154 -1.84 -5.87 7.81
C SER A 154 -1.37 -4.97 8.94
N ALA A 155 -1.74 -5.28 10.19
CA ALA A 155 -1.30 -4.49 11.34
C ALA A 155 0.23 -4.49 11.47
N TRP A 156 0.87 -5.65 11.27
CA TRP A 156 2.32 -5.78 11.31
C TRP A 156 3.00 -5.00 10.21
N LEU A 157 2.55 -5.10 8.95
CA LEU A 157 3.11 -4.35 7.82
C LEU A 157 2.98 -2.83 8.02
N LEU A 158 1.79 -2.36 8.42
CA LEU A 158 1.57 -0.94 8.67
C LEU A 158 2.47 -0.43 9.81
N ARG A 159 2.77 -1.27 10.81
CA ARG A 159 3.61 -0.89 11.94
C ARG A 159 5.10 -0.92 11.62
N GLU A 160 5.59 -2.07 11.16
CA GLU A 160 7.02 -2.37 11.07
C GLU A 160 7.62 -1.97 9.72
N VAL A 161 6.82 -1.93 8.64
CA VAL A 161 7.28 -1.50 7.31
C VAL A 161 6.89 -0.05 7.05
N GLU A 162 5.64 0.30 7.32
CA GLU A 162 5.14 1.66 7.01
C GLU A 162 5.32 2.66 8.17
N GLY A 163 5.80 2.21 9.34
CA GLY A 163 6.12 3.07 10.49
C GLY A 163 4.91 3.73 11.16
N MET A 164 3.69 3.26 10.89
CA MET A 164 2.46 3.92 11.36
C MET A 164 2.22 3.71 12.86
N THR A 165 1.57 4.70 13.47
CA THR A 165 1.18 4.64 14.88
C THR A 165 -0.03 3.72 15.08
N HIS A 166 -0.24 3.22 16.31
CA HIS A 166 -1.43 2.42 16.62
C HIS A 166 -2.75 3.15 16.35
N VAL A 167 -2.76 4.48 16.44
CA VAL A 167 -3.93 5.31 16.15
C VAL A 167 -4.21 5.33 14.65
N GLU A 168 -3.20 5.60 13.83
CA GLU A 168 -3.33 5.60 12.36
C GLU A 168 -3.71 4.21 11.83
N ILE A 169 -3.08 3.14 12.34
CA ILE A 169 -3.46 1.77 11.99
C ILE A 169 -4.92 1.48 12.38
N GLY A 170 -5.35 1.99 13.53
CA GLY A 170 -6.74 1.89 13.97
C GLY A 170 -7.70 2.58 12.99
N GLN A 171 -7.35 3.76 12.48
CA GLN A 171 -8.12 4.46 11.45
C GLN A 171 -8.16 3.67 10.13
N ILE A 172 -7.01 3.17 9.66
CA ILE A 172 -6.88 2.42 8.40
C ILE A 172 -7.65 1.11 8.42
N MET A 173 -7.66 0.42 9.55
CA MET A 173 -8.25 -0.91 9.68
C MET A 173 -9.63 -0.90 10.33
N SER A 174 -10.18 0.28 10.67
CA SER A 174 -11.42 0.43 11.45
C SER A 174 -11.39 -0.38 12.76
N MET A 175 -10.34 -0.17 13.56
CA MET A 175 -10.07 -0.88 14.81
C MET A 175 -9.69 0.09 15.93
N SER A 176 -9.98 -0.28 17.19
CA SER A 176 -9.46 0.50 18.32
C SER A 176 -7.94 0.34 18.45
N PRO A 177 -7.20 1.33 18.97
CA PRO A 177 -5.76 1.20 19.20
C PRO A 177 -5.38 0.02 20.10
N GLY A 178 -6.26 -0.35 21.05
CA GLY A 178 -6.10 -1.56 21.86
C GLY A 178 -6.20 -2.85 21.05
N ALA A 179 -7.17 -2.93 20.12
CA ALA A 179 -7.30 -4.07 19.23
C ALA A 179 -6.10 -4.20 18.28
N VAL A 180 -5.53 -3.08 17.81
CA VAL A 180 -4.29 -3.06 16.99
C VAL A 180 -3.13 -3.66 17.78
N ARG A 181 -2.91 -3.23 19.04
CA ARG A 181 -1.87 -3.83 19.91
C ARG A 181 -2.04 -5.34 20.04
N GLY A 182 -3.28 -5.81 20.20
CA GLY A 182 -3.58 -7.25 20.24
C GLY A 182 -3.22 -7.99 18.96
N GLN A 183 -3.47 -7.40 17.77
CA GLN A 183 -3.06 -8.01 16.49
C GLN A 183 -1.54 -8.07 16.36
N LEU A 184 -0.83 -6.97 16.70
CA LEU A 184 0.63 -6.93 16.65
C LEU A 184 1.27 -7.95 17.58
N GLN A 185 0.74 -8.10 18.80
CA GLN A 185 1.24 -9.10 19.73
C GLN A 185 1.10 -10.52 19.17
N ARG A 186 -0.07 -10.86 18.61
CA ARG A 186 -0.28 -12.17 17.98
C ARG A 186 0.61 -12.39 16.76
N ALA A 187 0.76 -11.39 15.91
CA ALA A 187 1.67 -11.44 14.76
C ALA A 187 3.10 -11.76 15.22
N ARG A 188 3.62 -11.05 16.22
CA ARG A 188 4.96 -11.26 16.78
C ARG A 188 5.14 -12.65 17.39
N THR A 189 4.13 -13.17 18.11
CA THR A 189 4.18 -14.54 18.65
C THR A 189 4.31 -15.57 17.54
N THR A 190 3.48 -15.48 16.49
CA THR A 190 3.53 -16.41 15.36
C THR A 190 4.85 -16.31 14.60
N LEU A 191 5.31 -15.09 14.30
CA LEU A 191 6.58 -14.88 13.61
C LEU A 191 7.77 -15.40 14.43
N SER A 192 7.79 -15.15 15.75
CA SER A 192 8.86 -15.67 16.62
C SER A 192 8.91 -17.20 16.67
N ALA A 193 7.75 -17.86 16.65
CA ALA A 193 7.67 -19.31 16.60
C ALA A 193 8.20 -19.87 15.26
N ARG A 194 7.79 -19.27 14.13
CA ARG A 194 8.18 -19.70 12.78
C ARG A 194 9.62 -19.36 12.42
N MET A 195 10.12 -18.23 12.90
CA MET A 195 11.49 -17.76 12.66
C MET A 195 12.49 -18.24 13.72
N SER A 196 12.12 -19.18 14.59
CA SER A 196 12.96 -19.64 15.70
C SER A 196 14.28 -20.27 15.24
N THR A 197 14.31 -20.92 14.08
CA THR A 197 15.51 -21.51 13.46
C THR A 197 16.44 -20.46 12.83
N TRP A 198 15.97 -19.22 12.66
CA TRP A 198 16.68 -18.11 12.01
C TRP A 198 17.13 -17.03 13.00
N ARG A 199 17.13 -17.35 14.29
CA ARG A 199 17.48 -16.45 15.39
C ARG A 199 18.99 -16.48 15.65
#